data_AF-A0A951DI66-F1
#
_entry.id   AF-A0A951DI66-F1
#
_cell.length_a   1.000
_cell.length_b   1.000
_cell.length_c   1.000
_cell.angle_alpha   90.00
_cell.angle_beta   90.00
_cell.angle_gamma   90.00
#
_symmetry.space_group_name_H-M   'P 1'
#
loop_
_entity.id
_entity.type
_entity.pdbx_description
1 polymer ?
#
loop_
_entity_poly.entity_id
_entity_poly.type
_entity_poly.pdbx_seq_one_letter_code
_entity_poly.pdbx_strand_id
1 'polypeptide(L)'
;MRASTHPFEDRITLVARESAKERREWNRDAYVRARMAFVDSIRMLKTAVDAAISGIALDVERLVIDRTGTGDDFLDLMSALPGEFTGDVLMIRDDGGGYLSATGRGGDRVLYALSARDTHFYLETHDLVQEHAAFARSA
;
A
#
# COMPACT_ATOMS: atom_id res chain seq x y z
N MET A 1 -26.26 -23.17 -8.94
CA MET A 1 -25.12 -22.91 -8.05
C MET A 1 -23.93 -22.55 -8.94
N ARG A 2 -23.71 -21.25 -9.17
CA ARG A 2 -22.59 -20.76 -9.99
C ARG A 2 -21.37 -20.66 -9.08
N ALA A 3 -20.29 -21.33 -9.44
CA ALA A 3 -18.98 -21.07 -8.85
C ALA A 3 -18.55 -19.67 -9.32
N SER A 4 -18.49 -18.73 -8.40
CA SER A 4 -17.91 -17.41 -8.61
C SER A 4 -16.39 -17.57 -8.60
N THR A 5 -15.79 -17.92 -9.73
CA THR A 5 -14.33 -17.98 -9.90
C THR A 5 -13.79 -16.58 -10.15
N HIS A 6 -13.66 -15.75 -9.12
CA HIS A 6 -12.78 -14.57 -9.13
C HIS A 6 -11.86 -14.63 -7.89
N PRO A 7 -10.74 -15.37 -7.95
CA PRO A 7 -9.81 -15.51 -6.82
C PRO A 7 -9.02 -14.23 -6.48
N PHE A 8 -9.38 -13.07 -7.05
CA PHE A 8 -8.69 -11.80 -6.90
C PHE A 8 -9.60 -10.64 -6.43
N GLU A 9 -10.88 -10.90 -6.16
CA GLU A 9 -11.84 -9.81 -5.87
C GLU A 9 -11.73 -9.21 -4.46
N ASP A 10 -11.07 -9.90 -3.52
CA ASP A 10 -11.06 -9.56 -2.08
C ASP A 10 -9.70 -9.01 -1.58
N ARG A 11 -8.82 -8.57 -2.48
CA ARG A 11 -7.51 -8.02 -2.10
C ARG A 11 -7.61 -6.63 -1.49
N ILE A 12 -6.99 -6.46 -0.33
CA ILE A 12 -7.08 -5.22 0.47
C ILE A 12 -5.74 -4.49 0.43
N THR A 13 -5.82 -3.17 0.23
CA THR A 13 -4.75 -2.22 0.49
C THR A 13 -4.93 -1.59 1.88
N LEU A 14 -3.93 -1.70 2.75
CA LEU A 14 -3.92 -1.03 4.05
C LEU A 14 -3.05 0.22 3.96
N VAL A 15 -3.60 1.36 4.37
CA VAL A 15 -2.91 2.66 4.31
C VAL A 15 -2.73 3.23 5.72
N ALA A 16 -1.49 3.25 6.21
CA ALA A 16 -1.12 4.01 7.39
C ALA A 16 -0.91 5.47 7.03
N ARG A 17 -1.57 6.38 7.75
CA ARG A 17 -1.42 7.83 7.57
C ARG A 17 -1.73 8.57 8.86
N GLU A 18 -1.12 9.74 9.02
CA GLU A 18 -1.52 10.68 10.07
C GLU A 18 -2.80 11.42 9.67
N SER A 19 -3.79 11.43 10.56
CA SER A 19 -5.07 12.13 10.35
C SER A 19 -4.91 13.65 10.27
N ALA A 20 -3.85 14.20 10.87
CA ALA A 20 -3.55 15.63 10.89
C ALA A 20 -2.93 16.19 9.60
N LYS A 21 -2.38 15.33 8.72
CA LYS A 21 -1.76 15.77 7.46
C LYS A 21 -2.79 15.96 6.36
N GLU A 22 -2.49 16.85 5.41
CA GLU A 22 -3.33 17.09 4.22
C GLU A 22 -3.69 15.78 3.53
N ARG A 23 -4.96 15.60 3.22
CA ARG A 23 -5.48 14.36 2.68
C ARG A 23 -5.12 14.25 1.20
N ARG A 24 -4.29 13.26 0.86
CA ARG A 24 -4.14 12.81 -0.53
C ARG A 24 -5.51 12.40 -1.09
N GLU A 25 -5.74 12.67 -2.36
CA GLU A 25 -6.95 12.29 -3.08
C GLU A 25 -6.98 10.80 -3.40
N TRP A 26 -7.07 9.97 -2.35
CA TRP A 26 -7.29 8.54 -2.47
C TRP A 26 -8.55 8.26 -3.28
N ASN A 27 -8.50 7.26 -4.16
CA ASN A 27 -9.64 6.88 -4.96
C ASN A 27 -10.80 6.41 -4.05
N ARG A 28 -11.86 7.22 -3.98
CA ARG A 28 -13.05 6.94 -3.17
C ARG A 28 -13.85 5.76 -3.69
N ASP A 29 -13.78 5.46 -4.98
CA ASP A 29 -14.47 4.31 -5.54
C ASP A 29 -13.80 3.00 -5.10
N ALA A 30 -12.46 3.01 -4.94
CA ALA A 30 -11.71 1.91 -4.35
C ALA A 30 -12.07 1.70 -2.86
N TYR A 31 -12.37 2.78 -2.13
CA TYR A 31 -12.88 2.72 -0.75
C TYR A 31 -14.27 2.07 -0.68
N VAL A 32 -15.20 2.47 -1.55
CA VAL A 32 -16.57 1.92 -1.58
C VAL A 32 -16.60 0.45 -2.03
N ARG A 33 -15.67 0.04 -2.88
CA ARG A 33 -15.46 -1.37 -3.26
C ARG A 33 -14.71 -2.19 -2.19
N ALA A 34 -14.50 -1.65 -1.00
CA ALA A 34 -13.84 -2.27 0.16
C ALA A 34 -12.35 -2.69 -0.05
N ARG A 35 -11.68 -2.19 -1.10
CA ARG A 35 -10.30 -2.58 -1.44
C ARG A 35 -9.24 -1.73 -0.73
N MET A 36 -9.65 -0.78 0.10
CA MET A 36 -8.73 0.11 0.81
C MET A 36 -9.22 0.41 2.22
N ALA A 37 -8.38 0.16 3.22
CA ALA A 37 -8.64 0.50 4.62
C ALA A 37 -7.53 1.41 5.16
N PHE A 38 -7.89 2.32 6.07
CA PHE A 38 -6.97 3.29 6.66
C PHE A 38 -6.73 2.99 8.13
N VAL A 39 -5.49 3.18 8.56
CA VAL A 39 -5.09 3.14 9.98
C VAL A 39 -4.30 4.40 10.32
N ASP A 40 -4.40 4.84 11.58
CA ASP A 40 -3.85 6.13 12.01
C ASP A 40 -2.32 6.10 12.28
N SER A 41 -1.69 4.93 12.24
CA SER A 41 -0.24 4.80 12.49
C SER A 41 0.37 3.52 11.91
N ILE A 42 1.70 3.54 11.69
CA ILE A 42 2.49 2.36 11.30
C ILE A 42 2.37 1.24 12.34
N ARG A 43 2.32 1.57 13.64
CA ARG A 43 2.17 0.57 14.70
C ARG A 43 0.87 -0.21 14.57
N MET A 44 -0.23 0.48 14.27
CA MET A 44 -1.52 -0.16 14.00
C MET A 44 -1.48 -0.99 12.71
N LEU A 45 -0.74 -0.54 11.69
CA LEU A 45 -0.55 -1.30 10.46
C LEU A 45 0.10 -2.66 10.75
N LYS A 46 1.16 -2.68 11.56
CA LYS A 46 1.83 -3.92 11.98
C LYS A 46 0.86 -4.88 12.67
N THR A 47 0.11 -4.40 13.67
CA THR A 47 -0.93 -5.21 14.34
C THR A 47 -2.00 -5.71 13.38
N ALA A 48 -2.45 -4.86 12.44
CA ALA A 48 -3.47 -5.21 11.46
C ALA A 48 -3.00 -6.30 10.51
N VAL A 49 -1.74 -6.26 10.08
CA VAL A 49 -1.12 -7.27 9.21
C VAL A 49 -1.00 -8.61 9.93
N ASP A 50 -0.50 -8.61 11.16
CA ASP A 50 -0.39 -9.84 11.96
C ASP A 50 -1.76 -10.50 12.16
N ALA A 51 -2.80 -9.72 12.45
CA ALA A 51 -4.17 -10.20 12.62
C ALA A 51 -4.81 -10.68 11.30
N ALA A 52 -4.57 -9.95 10.20
CA ALA A 52 -5.05 -10.29 8.87
C ALA A 52 -4.51 -11.64 8.40
N ILE A 53 -3.21 -11.86 8.58
CA ILE A 53 -2.51 -13.06 8.10
C ILE A 53 -2.74 -14.25 9.04
N SER A 54 -2.70 -14.05 10.36
CA SER A 54 -2.76 -15.15 11.32
C SER A 54 -4.18 -15.55 11.73
N GLY A 55 -5.18 -14.66 11.59
CA GLY A 55 -6.48 -14.83 12.22
C GLY A 55 -7.69 -14.86 11.29
N ILE A 56 -7.73 -13.99 10.26
CA ILE A 56 -8.94 -13.73 9.47
C ILE A 56 -8.77 -14.14 8.00
N ALA A 57 -7.57 -14.56 7.59
CA ALA A 57 -7.21 -14.90 6.21
C ALA A 57 -7.57 -13.78 5.22
N LEU A 58 -7.32 -12.52 5.59
CA LEU A 58 -7.47 -11.39 4.67
C LEU A 58 -6.32 -11.40 3.66
N ASP A 59 -6.65 -11.34 2.36
CA ASP A 59 -5.66 -11.24 1.29
C ASP A 59 -5.15 -9.80 1.19
N VAL A 60 -4.10 -9.47 1.97
CA VAL A 60 -3.50 -8.14 1.96
C VAL A 60 -2.52 -8.04 0.80
N GLU A 61 -2.89 -7.27 -0.22
CA GLU A 61 -2.07 -7.10 -1.41
C GLU A 61 -1.03 -5.99 -1.26
N ARG A 62 -1.39 -4.92 -0.53
CA ARG A 62 -0.56 -3.71 -0.42
C ARG A 62 -0.61 -3.11 0.96
N LEU A 63 0.56 -2.69 1.43
CA LEU A 63 0.74 -1.81 2.57
C LEU A 63 1.26 -0.48 2.07
N VAL A 64 0.63 0.61 2.46
CA VAL A 64 1.07 1.96 2.12
C VAL A 64 1.27 2.76 3.40
N ILE A 65 2.43 3.37 3.55
CA ILE A 65 2.77 4.30 4.61
C ILE A 65 2.82 5.69 3.98
N ASP A 66 1.73 6.46 4.09
CA ASP A 66 1.64 7.80 3.52
C ASP A 66 2.09 8.85 4.53
N ARG A 67 3.33 9.32 4.36
CA ARG A 67 3.90 10.46 5.07
C ARG A 67 3.77 10.34 6.59
N THR A 68 3.90 9.14 7.11
CA THR A 68 3.94 8.89 8.56
C THR A 68 5.16 8.03 8.87
N GLY A 69 5.78 8.26 10.03
CA GLY A 69 7.00 7.58 10.44
C GLY A 69 8.24 7.94 9.62
N THR A 70 9.29 7.15 9.83
CA THR A 70 10.65 7.34 9.34
C THR A 70 11.10 6.15 8.48
N GLY A 71 12.27 6.27 7.84
CA GLY A 71 12.88 5.14 7.12
C GLY A 71 13.17 3.96 8.04
N ASP A 72 13.53 4.23 9.30
CA ASP A 72 13.77 3.19 10.31
C ASP A 72 12.45 2.48 10.67
N ASP A 73 11.35 3.22 10.85
CA ASP A 73 10.02 2.61 11.07
C ASP A 73 9.59 1.70 9.90
N PHE A 74 9.95 2.07 8.67
CA PHE A 74 9.73 1.25 7.49
C PHE A 74 10.54 -0.04 7.54
N LEU A 75 11.84 0.02 7.85
CA LEU A 75 12.68 -1.18 7.96
C LEU A 75 12.24 -2.07 9.13
N ASP A 76 11.83 -1.48 10.24
CA ASP A 76 11.28 -2.20 11.39
C ASP A 76 9.98 -2.93 11.02
N LEU A 77 9.08 -2.29 10.26
CA LEU A 77 7.90 -2.96 9.73
C LEU A 77 8.31 -4.14 8.83
N MET A 78 9.20 -3.89 7.86
CA MET A 78 9.66 -4.91 6.91
C MET A 78 10.25 -6.14 7.60
N SER A 79 11.06 -5.93 8.65
CA SER A 79 11.67 -7.01 9.43
C SER A 79 10.67 -7.84 10.23
N ALA A 80 9.48 -7.29 10.47
CA ALA A 80 8.44 -7.91 11.27
C ALA A 80 7.28 -8.46 10.45
N LEU A 81 7.31 -8.33 9.13
CA LEU A 81 6.29 -8.93 8.26
C LEU A 81 6.39 -10.46 8.33
N PRO A 82 5.26 -11.17 8.37
CA PRO A 82 5.26 -12.63 8.24
C PRO A 82 5.94 -13.07 6.94
N GLY A 83 6.64 -14.20 6.97
CA GLY A 83 7.36 -14.71 5.80
C GLY A 83 6.43 -15.05 4.62
N GLU A 84 5.16 -15.30 4.90
CA GLU A 84 4.11 -15.56 3.92
C GLU A 84 3.58 -14.27 3.25
N PHE A 85 3.92 -13.09 3.76
CA PHE A 85 3.48 -11.83 3.18
C PHE A 85 4.19 -11.55 1.85
N THR A 86 3.44 -11.67 0.76
CA THR A 86 3.94 -11.48 -0.62
C THR A 86 3.55 -10.15 -1.24
N GLY A 87 2.74 -9.36 -0.54
CA GLY A 87 2.25 -8.06 -1.01
C GLY A 87 3.34 -6.99 -1.08
N ASP A 88 3.01 -5.87 -1.72
CA ASP A 88 3.89 -4.73 -1.85
C ASP A 88 3.84 -3.86 -0.58
N VAL A 89 4.97 -3.24 -0.21
CA VAL A 89 5.05 -2.26 0.87
C VAL A 89 5.64 -0.97 0.33
N LEU A 90 4.83 0.08 0.28
CA LEU A 90 5.20 1.39 -0.18
C LEU A 90 5.31 2.36 0.98
N MET A 91 6.47 2.98 1.18
CA MET A 91 6.63 4.17 2.02
C MET A 91 6.68 5.41 1.15
N ILE A 92 5.86 6.41 1.49
CA ILE A 92 5.84 7.73 0.86
C ILE A 92 6.32 8.74 1.89
N ARG A 93 7.35 9.52 1.54
CA ARG A 93 7.91 10.59 2.38
C ARG A 93 7.22 11.91 2.10
N ASP A 94 7.50 12.92 2.91
CA ASP A 94 6.90 14.26 2.78
C ASP A 94 7.27 14.95 1.45
N ASP A 95 8.39 14.59 0.82
CA ASP A 95 8.80 15.08 -0.51
C ASP A 95 8.09 14.36 -1.68
N GLY A 96 7.21 13.40 -1.38
CA GLY A 96 6.49 12.58 -2.36
C GLY A 96 7.31 11.40 -2.91
N GLY A 97 8.64 11.38 -2.72
CA GLY A 97 9.48 10.22 -2.99
C GLY A 97 9.28 9.12 -1.96
N GLY A 98 9.98 8.00 -2.11
CA GLY A 98 9.67 6.85 -1.27
C GLY A 98 10.56 5.63 -1.44
N TYR A 99 10.11 4.56 -0.80
CA TYR A 99 10.69 3.23 -0.93
C TYR A 99 9.58 2.23 -1.24
N LEU A 100 9.83 1.32 -2.17
CA LEU A 100 8.93 0.22 -2.49
C LEU A 100 9.65 -1.09 -2.23
N SER A 101 9.09 -1.93 -1.35
CA SER A 101 9.47 -3.33 -1.25
C SER A 101 8.44 -4.20 -1.95
N ALA A 102 8.89 -5.02 -2.90
CA ALA A 102 8.05 -5.96 -3.65
C ALA A 102 8.69 -7.36 -3.68
N THR A 103 7.87 -8.39 -3.87
CA THR A 103 8.36 -9.77 -4.02
C THR A 103 8.98 -9.97 -5.40
N GLY A 104 10.26 -10.33 -5.45
CA GLY A 104 10.97 -10.65 -6.67
C GLY A 104 10.64 -12.05 -7.22
N ARG A 105 11.04 -12.33 -8.46
CA ARG A 105 10.81 -13.64 -9.12
C ARG A 105 11.50 -14.83 -8.43
N GLY A 106 12.43 -14.57 -7.51
CA GLY A 106 13.14 -15.58 -6.73
C GLY A 106 12.57 -15.83 -5.33
N GLY A 107 11.46 -15.18 -4.95
CA GLY A 107 10.90 -15.24 -3.59
C GLY A 107 11.50 -14.23 -2.62
N ASP A 108 12.70 -13.71 -2.91
CA ASP A 108 13.29 -12.63 -2.13
C ASP A 108 12.61 -11.28 -2.40
N ARG A 109 12.55 -10.46 -1.36
CA ARG A 109 12.04 -9.08 -1.47
C ARG A 109 13.12 -8.16 -2.02
N VAL A 110 12.72 -7.32 -2.98
CA VAL A 110 13.58 -6.28 -3.56
C VAL A 110 13.13 -4.92 -3.04
N LEU A 111 14.08 -4.03 -2.77
CA LEU A 111 13.83 -2.67 -2.32
C LEU A 111 14.21 -1.66 -3.42
N TYR A 112 13.27 -0.81 -3.79
CA TYR A 112 13.44 0.25 -4.78
C TYR A 112 13.33 1.62 -4.11
N ALA A 113 14.27 2.52 -4.40
CA ALA A 113 14.09 3.93 -4.12
C ALA A 113 13.27 4.58 -5.24
N LEU A 114 12.24 5.34 -4.86
CA LEU A 114 11.30 5.97 -5.80
C LEU A 114 11.43 7.49 -5.74
N SER A 115 11.46 8.12 -6.92
CA SER A 115 11.23 9.56 -7.02
C SER A 115 9.74 9.88 -6.79
N ALA A 116 9.40 11.14 -6.57
CA ALA A 116 8.00 11.56 -6.44
C ALA A 116 7.14 11.19 -7.66
N ARG A 117 7.75 11.20 -8.87
CA ARG A 117 7.09 10.78 -10.10
C ARG A 117 6.81 9.28 -10.11
N ASP A 118 7.77 8.46 -9.68
CA ASP A 118 7.60 7.00 -9.64
C ASP A 118 6.56 6.58 -8.61
N THR A 119 6.54 7.23 -7.44
CA THR A 119 5.49 7.03 -6.43
C THR A 119 4.12 7.34 -7.01
N HIS A 120 3.97 8.47 -7.71
CA HIS A 120 2.70 8.85 -8.32
C HIS A 120 2.24 7.82 -9.36
N PHE A 121 3.13 7.47 -10.29
CA PHE A 121 2.86 6.48 -11.32
C PHE A 121 2.44 5.13 -10.73
N TYR A 122 3.09 4.69 -9.65
CA TYR A 122 2.72 3.48 -8.94
C TYR A 122 1.30 3.56 -8.37
N LEU A 123 0.97 4.67 -7.68
CA LEU A 123 -0.37 4.87 -7.10
C LEU A 123 -1.47 4.87 -8.18
N GLU A 124 -1.23 5.51 -9.32
CA GLU A 124 -2.17 5.52 -10.46
C GLU A 124 -2.31 4.14 -11.09
N THR A 125 -1.20 3.44 -11.34
CA THR A 125 -1.20 2.09 -11.92
C THR A 125 -2.04 1.11 -11.10
N HIS A 126 -2.12 1.33 -9.78
CA HIS A 126 -2.88 0.52 -8.85
C HIS A 126 -4.25 1.10 -8.48
N ASP A 127 -4.74 2.12 -9.20
CA ASP A 127 -6.05 2.77 -8.97
C ASP A 127 -6.23 3.28 -7.52
N LEU A 128 -5.13 3.65 -6.86
CA LEU A 128 -5.12 4.07 -5.45
C LEU A 128 -5.44 5.56 -5.27
N VAL A 129 -5.19 6.37 -6.30
CA VAL A 129 -5.48 7.81 -6.33
C VAL A 129 -6.37 8.14 -7.51
N GLN A 130 -7.15 9.23 -7.41
CA GLN A 130 -7.89 9.71 -8.58
C GLN A 130 -6.91 10.23 -9.63
N GLU A 131 -7.05 9.79 -10.87
CA GLU A 131 -6.27 10.34 -11.99
C GLU A 131 -6.47 11.86 -12.02
N HIS A 132 -5.39 12.60 -11.76
CA HIS A 132 -5.35 13.99 -12.12
C HIS A 132 -5.07 14.07 -13.62
N ALA A 133 -6.06 14.52 -14.39
CA ALA A 133 -5.94 14.81 -15.82
C ALA A 133 -4.79 15.79 -16.20
N ALA A 134 -3.97 16.23 -15.24
CA ALA A 134 -2.83 17.10 -15.41
C ALA A 134 -1.66 16.47 -16.20
N PHE A 135 -1.48 15.15 -16.17
CA PHE A 135 -0.40 14.51 -16.94
C PHE A 135 -0.69 14.36 -18.45
N ALA A 136 -1.94 14.59 -18.88
CA ALA A 136 -2.32 14.53 -20.30
C ALA A 136 -1.84 15.73 -21.15
N ARG A 137 -1.18 16.75 -20.56
CA ARG A 137 -0.79 17.98 -21.28
C ARG A 137 0.72 18.18 -21.49
N SER A 138 1.55 17.16 -21.24
CA SER A 138 3.01 17.29 -21.40
C SER A 138 3.64 16.24 -22.32
N ALA A 139 2.85 15.60 -23.18
CA ALA A 139 3.35 14.71 -24.23
C ALA A 139 3.19 15.36 -25.61
#